data_AF-A0A1F7J984-F1
#
_entry.id   AF-A0A1F7J984-F1
#
_cell.length_a   1.000
_cell.length_b   1.000
_cell.length_c   1.000
_cell.angle_alpha   90.00
_cell.angle_beta   90.00
_cell.angle_gamma   90.00
#
_symmetry.space_group_name_H-M   'P 1'
#
loop_
_entity.id
_entity.type
_entity.pdbx_description
1 polymer ?
#
loop_
_entity_poly.entity_id
_entity_poly.type
_entity_poly.pdbx_seq_one_letter_code
_entity_poly.pdbx_strand_id
1 'polypeptide(L)'
;MKIDPKIKKDLKERLRADLEQKKRRITVVCAYKIGADEIEALKEKVPLLKTGEIKWQVDSSIIAGYVVKVGSKVLDLSLQGQLQNFKKLIYGID
;
A
#
# COMPACT_ATOMS: atom_id res chain seq x y z
N MET A 1 -29.20 -16.32 -19.48
CA MET A 1 -29.38 -14.89 -19.82
C MET A 1 -28.35 -14.49 -20.87
N LYS A 2 -28.80 -14.09 -22.08
CA LYS A 2 -27.91 -13.58 -23.13
C LYS A 2 -27.72 -12.08 -22.88
N ILE A 3 -26.62 -11.73 -22.20
CA ILE A 3 -26.21 -10.33 -22.04
C ILE A 3 -25.83 -9.80 -23.41
N ASP A 4 -26.33 -8.62 -23.75
CA ASP A 4 -26.05 -7.94 -25.01
C ASP A 4 -24.53 -7.77 -25.21
N PRO A 5 -23.97 -8.22 -26.35
CA PRO A 5 -22.53 -8.22 -26.59
C PRO A 5 -21.90 -6.83 -26.53
N LYS A 6 -22.65 -5.75 -26.84
CA LYS A 6 -22.18 -4.37 -26.68
C LYS A 6 -22.01 -4.01 -25.21
N ILE A 7 -23.01 -4.31 -24.39
CA ILE A 7 -22.99 -4.05 -22.95
C ILE A 7 -21.84 -4.82 -22.29
N LYS A 8 -21.63 -6.07 -22.69
CA LYS A 8 -20.52 -6.89 -22.18
C LYS A 8 -19.15 -6.29 -22.48
N LYS A 9 -18.98 -5.67 -23.65
CA LYS A 9 -17.70 -5.05 -24.05
C LYS A 9 -17.44 -3.76 -23.29
N ASP A 10 -18.43 -2.89 -23.19
CA ASP A 10 -18.34 -1.61 -22.47
C ASP A 10 -18.05 -1.82 -20.97
N LEU A 11 -18.74 -2.78 -20.36
CA LEU A 11 -18.53 -3.13 -18.95
C LEU A 11 -17.10 -3.64 -18.71
N LYS A 12 -16.57 -4.44 -19.64
CA LYS A 12 -15.23 -5.02 -19.54
C LYS A 12 -14.14 -3.95 -19.65
N GLU A 13 -14.34 -2.94 -20.49
CA GLU A 13 -13.40 -1.82 -20.64
C GLU A 13 -13.39 -0.94 -19.39
N ARG A 14 -14.57 -0.56 -18.86
CA ARG A 14 -14.69 0.20 -17.61
C ARG A 14 -14.06 -0.52 -16.42
N LEU A 15 -14.38 -1.81 -16.24
CA LEU A 15 -13.83 -2.62 -15.16
C LEU A 15 -12.30 -2.76 -15.25
N ARG A 16 -11.75 -2.86 -16.47
CA ARG A 16 -10.29 -2.89 -16.67
C ARG A 16 -9.63 -1.57 -16.28
N ALA A 17 -10.21 -0.44 -16.67
CA ALA A 17 -9.71 0.87 -16.29
C ALA A 17 -9.70 1.05 -14.76
N ASP A 18 -10.80 0.70 -14.08
CA ASP A 18 -10.90 0.77 -12.62
C ASP A 18 -9.90 -0.16 -11.90
N LEU A 19 -9.68 -1.37 -12.44
CA LEU A 19 -8.70 -2.31 -11.91
C LEU A 19 -7.26 -1.82 -12.07
N GLU A 20 -6.92 -1.24 -13.21
CA GLU A 20 -5.60 -0.65 -13.44
C GLU A 20 -5.36 0.59 -12.58
N GLN A 21 -6.39 1.40 -12.36
CA GLN A 21 -6.32 2.56 -11.47
C GLN A 21 -6.13 2.12 -9.99
N LYS A 22 -6.85 1.07 -9.55
CA LYS A 22 -6.67 0.49 -8.21
C LYS A 22 -5.30 -0.13 -8.00
N LYS A 23 -4.72 -0.81 -9.00
CA LYS A 23 -3.38 -1.39 -8.91
C LYS A 23 -2.29 -0.35 -8.68
N ARG A 24 -2.47 0.87 -9.18
CA ARG A 24 -1.50 1.97 -9.08
C ARG A 24 -1.67 2.82 -7.83
N ARG A 25 -2.71 2.58 -7.03
CA ARG A 25 -2.98 3.36 -5.83
C ARG A 25 -2.06 2.89 -4.70
N ILE A 26 -1.24 3.81 -4.23
CA ILE A 26 -0.27 3.56 -3.16
C ILE A 26 -0.80 4.23 -1.90
N THR A 27 -0.94 3.48 -0.82
CA THR A 27 -1.29 4.02 0.50
C THR A 27 -0.12 3.81 1.44
N VAL A 28 0.41 4.90 1.99
CA VAL A 28 1.46 4.85 3.01
C VAL A 28 0.85 5.24 4.34
N VAL A 29 0.95 4.34 5.30
CA VAL A 29 0.48 4.54 6.68
C VAL A 29 1.68 4.80 7.57
N CYS A 30 1.63 5.89 8.34
CA CYS A 30 2.71 6.34 9.20
C CYS A 30 2.17 6.81 10.57
N ALA A 31 3.04 6.80 11.59
CA ALA A 31 2.67 7.16 12.96
C ALA A 31 2.31 8.66 13.13
N TYR A 32 2.90 9.52 12.30
CA TYR A 32 2.75 10.96 12.38
C TYR A 32 2.63 11.59 10.99
N LYS A 33 2.27 12.87 10.94
CA LYS A 33 2.20 13.63 9.70
C LYS A 33 3.62 13.86 9.17
N ILE A 34 3.91 13.23 8.04
CA ILE A 34 5.24 13.27 7.42
C ILE A 34 5.54 14.66 6.82
N GLY A 35 6.79 15.10 6.91
CA GLY A 35 7.29 16.34 6.30
C GLY A 35 7.66 16.18 4.81
N ALA A 36 7.87 17.29 4.10
CA ALA A 36 8.27 17.26 2.68
C ALA A 36 9.62 16.55 2.47
N ASP A 37 10.60 16.83 3.33
CA ASP A 37 11.95 16.25 3.26
C ASP A 37 11.92 14.73 3.48
N GLU A 38 11.09 14.27 4.41
CA GLU A 38 10.91 12.85 4.70
C GLU A 38 10.19 12.11 3.56
N ILE A 39 9.25 12.77 2.89
CA ILE A 39 8.59 12.22 1.70
C ILE A 39 9.62 11.96 0.60
N GLU A 40 10.53 12.91 0.36
CA GLU A 40 11.58 12.76 -0.65
C GLU A 40 12.55 11.63 -0.29
N ALA A 41 13.02 11.59 0.95
CA ALA A 41 13.86 10.51 1.44
C ALA A 41 13.19 9.13 1.33
N LEU A 42 11.88 9.03 1.61
CA LEU A 42 11.15 7.78 1.49
C LEU A 42 10.99 7.35 0.02
N LYS A 43 10.71 8.29 -0.88
CA LYS A 43 10.64 8.01 -2.33
C LYS A 43 11.98 7.55 -2.89
N GLU A 44 13.10 8.04 -2.36
CA GLU A 44 14.43 7.59 -2.75
C GLU A 44 14.70 6.14 -2.29
N LYS A 45 14.40 5.84 -1.02
CA LYS A 45 14.61 4.51 -0.43
C LYS A 45 13.65 3.44 -0.94
N VAL A 46 12.44 3.83 -1.34
CA VAL A 46 11.40 2.92 -1.82
C VAL A 46 11.00 3.31 -3.24
N PRO A 47 11.69 2.80 -4.27
CA PRO A 47 11.45 3.17 -5.67
C PRO A 47 10.01 2.92 -6.15
N LEU A 48 9.31 1.96 -5.52
CA LEU A 48 7.90 1.65 -5.76
C LEU A 48 6.97 2.85 -5.51
N LEU A 49 7.38 3.82 -4.69
CA LEU A 49 6.61 5.03 -4.41
C LEU A 49 6.69 6.07 -5.53
N LYS A 50 7.64 5.95 -6.48
CA LYS A 50 7.85 6.96 -7.54
C LYS A 50 6.83 6.88 -8.68
N THR A 51 6.13 5.76 -8.83
CA THR A 51 5.34 5.43 -10.03
C THR A 51 3.84 5.57 -9.88
N GLY A 52 3.34 6.00 -8.71
CA GLY A 52 1.92 6.06 -8.42
C GLY A 52 1.49 7.28 -7.61
N GLU A 53 0.18 7.50 -7.57
CA GLU A 53 -0.43 8.51 -6.69
C GLU A 53 -0.38 7.99 -5.25
N ILE A 54 0.31 8.72 -4.37
CA ILE A 54 0.52 8.33 -2.98
C ILE A 54 -0.53 8.98 -2.09
N LYS A 55 -1.32 8.16 -1.40
CA LYS A 55 -2.20 8.59 -0.32
C LYS A 55 -1.50 8.36 1.02
N TRP A 56 -1.27 9.45 1.74
CA TRP A 56 -0.73 9.39 3.10
C TRP A 56 -1.85 9.25 4.12
N GLN A 57 -1.69 8.33 5.06
CA GLN A 57 -2.60 8.13 6.19
C GLN A 57 -1.80 8.11 7.49
N VAL A 58 -2.29 8.85 8.48
CA VAL A 58 -1.71 8.82 9.82
C VAL A 58 -2.49 7.84 10.66
N ASP A 59 -1.78 6.91 11.30
CA ASP A 59 -2.33 5.94 12.23
C ASP A 59 -1.48 5.91 13.50
N SER A 60 -2.04 6.40 14.60
CA SER A 60 -1.36 6.50 15.89
C SER A 60 -1.14 5.14 16.57
N SER A 61 -1.72 4.06 16.05
CA SER A 61 -1.41 2.71 16.53
C SER A 61 -0.02 2.22 16.11
N ILE A 62 0.55 2.83 15.06
CA ILE A 62 1.90 2.54 14.60
C ILE A 62 2.89 3.26 15.52
N ILE A 63 3.78 2.50 16.17
CA ILE A 63 4.80 3.04 17.08
C ILE A 63 5.87 3.80 16.29
N ALA A 64 6.36 3.20 15.20
CA ALA A 64 7.35 3.77 14.28
C ALA A 64 7.39 3.01 12.96
N GLY A 65 7.99 3.62 11.93
CA GLY A 65 8.15 3.04 10.60
C GLY A 65 6.95 3.31 9.68
N TYR A 66 6.86 2.52 8.60
CA TYR A 66 5.90 2.75 7.52
C TYR A 66 5.21 1.45 7.11
N VAL A 67 3.91 1.52 6.82
CA VAL A 67 3.20 0.42 6.15
C VAL A 67 2.83 0.90 4.76
N VAL A 68 3.43 0.28 3.74
CA VAL A 68 3.21 0.64 2.33
C VAL A 68 2.28 -0.38 1.69
N LYS A 69 1.11 0.06 1.26
CA LYS A 69 0.12 -0.76 0.54
C LYS A 69 0.11 -0.37 -0.93
N VAL A 70 0.41 -1.31 -1.82
CA VAL A 70 0.41 -1.12 -3.28
C VAL A 70 -0.57 -2.11 -3.90
N GLY A 71 -1.76 -1.65 -4.27
CA GLY A 71 -2.84 -2.55 -4.72
C GLY A 71 -3.16 -3.62 -3.67
N SER A 72 -2.85 -4.88 -3.96
CA SER A 72 -3.04 -6.02 -3.05
C SER A 72 -1.79 -6.38 -2.21
N LYS A 73 -0.63 -5.77 -2.49
CA LYS A 73 0.60 -6.04 -1.76
C LYS A 73 0.70 -5.13 -0.56
N VAL A 74 1.06 -5.71 0.59
CA VAL A 74 1.36 -4.97 1.81
C VAL A 74 2.83 -5.20 2.13
N LEU A 75 3.59 -4.11 2.21
CA LEU A 75 4.96 -4.11 2.70
C LEU A 75 4.94 -3.45 4.09
N ASP A 76 5.12 -4.26 5.11
CA ASP A 76 5.20 -3.80 6.49
C ASP A 76 6.66 -3.49 6.83
N LEU A 77 6.96 -2.19 7.00
CA LEU A 77 8.22 -1.66 7.48
C LEU A 77 8.01 -0.97 8.84
N SER A 78 6.97 -1.37 9.58
CA SER A 78 6.71 -0.85 10.91
C SER A 78 7.60 -1.54 11.94
N LEU A 79 7.98 -0.79 12.96
CA LEU A 79 8.74 -1.31 14.10
C LEU A 79 7.91 -2.33 14.88
N GLN A 80 6.59 -2.17 14.91
CA GLN A 80 5.67 -3.14 15.51
C GLN A 80 5.77 -4.52 14.84
N GLY A 81 5.72 -4.57 13.50
CA GLY A 81 5.87 -5.82 12.75
C GLY A 81 7.25 -6.46 12.97
N GLN A 82 8.31 -5.65 13.00
CA GLN A 82 9.67 -6.14 13.31
C GLN A 82 9.77 -6.72 14.71
N LEU A 83 9.21 -6.06 15.73
CA LEU A 83 9.18 -6.58 17.10
C LEU A 83 8.35 -7.86 17.23
N GLN A 84 7.23 -7.97 16.51
CA GLN A 84 6.45 -9.20 16.49
C GLN A 84 7.23 -10.36 15.87
N ASN A 85 7.92 -10.13 14.75
CA ASN A 85 8.77 -11.13 14.13
C ASN A 85 9.94 -11.53 15.05
N PHE A 86 10.53 -10.55 15.73
CA PHE A 86 11.59 -10.80 16.71
C PHE A 86 11.08 -11.62 17.90
N LYS A 87 9.87 -11.32 18.39
CA LYS A 87 9.20 -12.10 19.44
C LYS A 87 9.01 -13.55 18.99
N LYS A 88 8.49 -13.78 17.78
CA LYS A 88 8.34 -15.14 17.23
C LYS A 88 9.67 -15.91 17.22
N LEU A 89 10.74 -15.24 16.79
CA LEU A 89 12.08 -15.81 16.77
C LEU A 89 12.59 -16.19 18.17
N ILE A 90 12.39 -15.31 19.16
CA ILE A 90 12.84 -15.56 20.54
C ILE A 90 12.03 -16.68 21.21
N TYR A 91 10.72 -16.67 21.05
CA TYR A 91 9.84 -17.61 21.76
C TYR A 91 9.61 -18.92 20.99
N GLY A 92 10.11 -19.05 19.76
CA GLY A 92 9.95 -20.26 18.95
C GLY A 92 8.50 -20.57 18.59
N ILE A 93 7.65 -19.53 18.48
CA ILE A 93 6.23 -19.66 18.15
C ILE A 93 6.05 -19.28 16.69
N ASP A 94 5.76 -20.27 15.84
CA ASP A 94 5.41 -20.09 14.41
C ASP A 94 4.06 -19.35 14.23
#